data_AF-A0AA95ZI23-F1
#
_entry.id   AF-A0AA95ZI23-F1
#
_cell.length_a   1.000
_cell.length_b   1.000
_cell.length_c   1.000
_cell.angle_alpha   90.00
_cell.angle_beta   90.00
_cell.angle_gamma   90.00
#
_symmetry.space_group_name_H-M   'P 1'
#
loop_
_entity.id
_entity.type
_entity.pdbx_description
1 polymer ?
#
loop_
_entity_poly.entity_id
_entity_poly.type
_entity_poly.pdbx_seq_one_letter_code
_entity_poly.pdbx_strand_id
1 'polypeptide(L)'
;MKIGEFQDAIDRHGDDLATWPAGLRQPGLALLLASPVARAALDEARNLRAAFKSASPIRAPKSLIDRIILEAVGAVSQPPTSAPQSNLQNRRS
;
A
#
# COMPACT_ATOMS: atom_id res chain seq x y z
N MET A 1 -8.23 -15.49 -17.89
CA MET A 1 -7.53 -14.20 -17.71
C MET A 1 -6.25 -14.19 -18.53
N LYS A 2 -5.78 -13.00 -18.90
CA LYS A 2 -4.52 -12.79 -19.61
C LYS A 2 -3.36 -12.59 -18.61
N ILE A 3 -2.13 -12.61 -19.10
CA ILE A 3 -0.94 -12.45 -18.25
C ILE A 3 -0.90 -11.11 -17.50
N GLY A 4 -1.30 -10.00 -18.15
CA GLY A 4 -1.34 -8.69 -17.49
C GLY A 4 -2.34 -8.64 -16.34
N GLU A 5 -3.55 -9.17 -16.54
CA GLU A 5 -4.59 -9.26 -15.49
C GLU A 5 -4.15 -10.14 -14.32
N PHE A 6 -3.35 -11.19 -14.60
CA PHE A 6 -2.79 -12.05 -13.58
C PHE A 6 -1.71 -11.34 -12.76
N GLN A 7 -0.83 -10.56 -13.42
CA GLN A 7 0.16 -9.74 -12.73
C GLN A 7 -0.51 -8.67 -11.85
N ASP A 8 -1.52 -7.98 -12.37
CA ASP A 8 -2.29 -7.00 -11.58
C ASP A 8 -2.94 -7.63 -10.34
N ALA A 9 -3.42 -8.87 -10.47
CA ALA A 9 -3.99 -9.62 -9.35
C ALA A 9 -2.93 -10.04 -8.32
N ILE A 10 -1.73 -10.45 -8.76
CA ILE A 10 -0.58 -10.71 -7.88
C ILE A 10 -0.20 -9.44 -7.13
N ASP A 11 -0.08 -8.31 -7.81
CA ASP A 11 0.38 -7.06 -7.20
C ASP A 11 -0.61 -6.53 -6.16
N ARG A 12 -1.91 -6.80 -6.35
CA ARG A 12 -2.99 -6.34 -5.44
C ARG A 12 -3.30 -7.31 -4.30
N HIS A 13 -3.28 -8.61 -4.56
CA HIS A 13 -3.73 -9.63 -3.60
C HIS A 13 -2.59 -10.50 -3.05
N GLY A 14 -1.39 -10.38 -3.63
CA GLY A 14 -0.21 -11.13 -3.27
C GLY A 14 -0.06 -12.45 -4.03
N ASP A 15 1.01 -13.17 -3.67
CA ASP A 15 1.44 -14.45 -4.25
C ASP A 15 0.62 -15.68 -3.81
N ASP A 16 -0.34 -15.49 -2.89
CA ASP A 16 -1.19 -16.56 -2.39
C ASP A 16 -2.58 -16.53 -3.05
N LEU A 17 -2.84 -17.44 -3.99
CA LEU A 17 -4.13 -17.51 -4.69
C LEU A 17 -5.30 -17.91 -3.77
N ALA A 18 -5.03 -18.49 -2.58
CA ALA A 18 -6.09 -18.78 -1.62
C ALA A 18 -6.71 -17.50 -1.06
N THR A 19 -5.95 -16.41 -0.95
CA THR A 19 -6.46 -15.11 -0.48
C THR A 19 -7.21 -14.34 -1.56
N TRP A 20 -7.10 -14.76 -2.82
CA TRP A 20 -7.72 -14.05 -3.93
C TRP A 20 -9.25 -14.13 -3.88
N PRO A 21 -9.95 -13.09 -4.38
CA PRO A 21 -11.39 -13.13 -4.58
C PRO A 21 -11.83 -14.34 -5.42
N ALA A 22 -13.00 -14.90 -5.12
CA ALA A 22 -13.50 -16.13 -5.75
C ALA A 22 -13.54 -16.06 -7.30
N GLY A 23 -13.83 -14.87 -7.86
CA GLY A 23 -13.86 -14.66 -9.31
C GLY A 23 -12.48 -14.65 -10.00
N LEU A 24 -11.39 -14.46 -9.25
CA LEU A 24 -10.03 -14.39 -9.79
C LEU A 24 -9.23 -15.69 -9.57
N ARG A 25 -9.57 -16.45 -8.53
CA ARG A 25 -8.85 -17.68 -8.16
C ARG A 25 -8.86 -18.74 -9.27
N GLN A 26 -10.04 -19.12 -9.76
CA GLN A 26 -10.17 -20.17 -10.78
C GLN A 26 -9.49 -19.80 -12.11
N PRO A 27 -9.69 -18.58 -12.67
CA PRO A 27 -8.97 -18.19 -13.88
C PRO A 27 -7.45 -18.08 -13.69
N GLY A 28 -6.98 -17.69 -12.49
CA GLY A 28 -5.55 -17.65 -12.17
C GLY A 28 -4.92 -19.04 -12.12
N LEU A 29 -5.57 -20.00 -11.47
CA LEU A 29 -5.12 -21.40 -11.45
C LEU A 29 -5.08 -22.01 -12.86
N ALA A 30 -6.11 -21.77 -13.67
CA ALA A 30 -6.14 -22.23 -15.06
C ALA A 30 -4.97 -21.64 -15.89
N LEU A 31 -4.65 -20.36 -15.68
CA LEU A 31 -3.54 -19.72 -16.37
C LEU A 31 -2.18 -20.27 -15.92
N LEU A 32 -1.99 -20.57 -14.64
CA LEU A 32 -0.76 -21.18 -14.13
C LEU A 32 -0.50 -22.56 -14.73
N LEU A 33 -1.55 -23.36 -14.90
CA LEU A 33 -1.46 -24.68 -15.54
C LEU A 33 -1.09 -24.54 -17.03
N ALA A 34 -1.70 -23.58 -17.72
CA ALA A 34 -1.52 -23.42 -19.16
C ALA A 34 -0.24 -22.67 -19.56
N SER A 35 0.28 -21.75 -18.73
CA SER A 35 1.33 -20.82 -19.12
C SER A 35 2.57 -20.90 -18.23
N PRO A 36 3.77 -21.19 -18.79
CA PRO A 36 5.02 -21.09 -18.06
C PRO A 36 5.36 -19.65 -17.67
N VAL A 37 4.92 -18.65 -18.45
CA VAL A 37 5.14 -17.22 -18.16
C VAL A 37 4.41 -16.81 -16.88
N ALA A 38 3.18 -17.29 -16.67
CA ALA A 38 2.44 -17.04 -15.43
C ALA A 38 3.11 -17.67 -14.21
N ARG A 39 3.72 -18.85 -14.37
CA ARG A 39 4.50 -19.50 -13.30
C ARG A 39 5.74 -18.69 -12.94
N ALA A 40 6.48 -18.21 -13.94
CA ALA A 40 7.66 -17.37 -13.72
C ALA A 40 7.31 -16.07 -12.96
N ALA A 41 6.21 -15.40 -13.35
CA ALA A 41 5.72 -14.21 -12.66
C ALA A 41 5.37 -14.48 -11.18
N LEU A 42 4.72 -15.61 -10.90
CA LEU A 42 4.39 -15.99 -9.53
C LEU A 42 5.64 -16.30 -8.69
N ASP A 43 6.63 -16.98 -9.27
CA ASP A 43 7.88 -17.29 -8.60
C ASP A 43 8.72 -16.03 -8.33
N GLU A 44 8.72 -15.05 -9.24
CA GLU A 44 9.33 -13.74 -9.02
C GLU A 44 8.70 -13.02 -7.83
N ALA A 45 7.36 -12.97 -7.77
CA ALA A 45 6.64 -12.36 -6.65
C ALA A 45 6.97 -13.04 -5.31
N ARG A 46 7.09 -14.38 -5.29
CA ARG A 46 7.51 -15.15 -4.12
C ARG A 46 8.94 -14.83 -3.70
N ASN A 47 9.86 -14.74 -4.67
CA ASN A 47 11.25 -14.41 -4.42
C ASN A 47 11.39 -13.00 -3.80
N LEU A 48 10.65 -12.02 -4.32
CA LEU A 48 10.60 -10.68 -3.75
C LEU A 48 10.07 -10.72 -2.30
N ARG A 49 8.99 -11.45 -2.04
CA ARG A 49 8.45 -11.60 -0.69
C ARG A 49 9.43 -12.27 0.26
N ALA A 50 10.16 -13.29 -0.20
CA ALA A 50 11.20 -13.95 0.58
C ALA A 50 12.36 -12.99 0.89
N ALA A 51 12.81 -12.21 -0.10
CA ALA A 51 13.86 -11.20 0.07
C ALA A 51 13.46 -10.11 1.08
N PHE A 52 12.20 -9.67 1.08
CA PHE A 52 11.72 -8.71 2.07
C PHE A 52 11.57 -9.32 3.46
N LYS A 53 11.16 -10.59 3.58
CA LYS A 53 11.06 -11.28 4.87
C LYS A 53 12.42 -11.59 5.50
N SER A 54 13.45 -11.86 4.68
CA SER A 54 14.79 -12.16 5.16
C SER A 54 15.56 -10.93 5.61
N ALA A 55 15.08 -9.72 5.30
CA ALA A 55 15.65 -8.49 5.81
C ALA A 55 15.48 -8.41 7.34
N SER A 56 16.58 -8.10 8.04
CA SER A 56 16.57 -7.94 9.50
C SER A 56 15.46 -6.97 9.93
N PRO A 57 14.67 -7.30 10.97
CA PRO A 57 13.62 -6.41 11.45
C PRO A 57 14.19 -5.05 11.80
N ILE A 58 13.73 -4.00 11.13
CA ILE A 58 14.12 -2.63 11.46
C ILE A 58 13.52 -2.31 12.83
N ARG A 59 14.37 -2.24 13.85
CA ARG A 59 13.98 -1.84 15.20
C ARG A 59 13.87 -0.32 15.24
N ALA A 60 12.72 0.18 15.67
CA ALA A 60 12.59 1.59 15.99
C ALA A 60 13.60 2.00 17.08
N PRO A 61 14.22 3.20 16.98
CA PRO A 61 14.96 3.78 18.08
C PRO A 61 14.07 3.90 19.32
N LYS A 62 14.61 3.64 20.51
CA LYS A 62 13.85 3.68 21.78
C LYS A 62 13.16 5.03 22.01
N SER A 63 13.74 6.12 21.51
CA SER A 63 13.22 7.49 21.61
C SER A 63 12.10 7.81 20.63
N LEU A 64 11.69 6.88 19.75
CA LEU A 64 10.64 7.15 18.77
C LEU A 64 9.29 7.43 19.45
N ILE A 65 8.98 6.72 20.54
CA ILE A 65 7.75 6.94 21.31
C ILE A 65 7.75 8.34 21.92
N ASP A 66 8.85 8.72 22.56
CA ASP A 66 8.99 10.04 23.18
C ASP A 66 8.83 11.17 22.16
N ARG A 67 9.39 10.99 20.96
CA ARG A 67 9.25 11.96 19.85
C ARG A 67 7.82 12.05 19.33
N ILE A 68 7.12 10.92 19.17
CA ILE A 68 5.73 10.91 18.74
C ILE A 68 4.83 11.62 19.77
N ILE A 69 5.05 11.36 21.06
CA ILE A 69 4.27 11.99 22.14
C ILE A 69 4.55 13.50 22.19
N LEU A 70 5.81 13.91 22.11
CA LEU A 70 6.19 15.33 22.13
C LEU A 70 5.52 16.12 20.99
N GLU A 71 5.54 15.57 19.77
CA GLU A 71 4.88 16.17 18.60
C GLU A 71 3.36 16.18 18.73
N ALA A 72 2.75 15.08 19.18
CA ALA A 72 1.31 15.00 19.36
C ALA A 72 0.79 16.01 20.40
N VAL A 73 1.53 16.20 21.49
CA VAL A 73 1.17 17.16 22.56
C VAL A 73 1.43 18.61 22.11
N GLY A 74 2.49 18.86 21.33
CA GLY A 74 2.77 20.17 20.74
C GLY A 74 1.76 20.59 19.66
N ALA A 75 1.32 19.66 18.82
CA ALA A 75 0.39 19.92 17.72
C ALA A 75 -1.04 20.29 18.18
N VAL A 76 -1.45 19.85 19.37
CA VAL A 76 -2.77 20.24 19.97
C VAL A 76 -2.81 21.73 20.33
N SER A 77 -1.66 22.42 20.37
CA SER A 77 -1.58 23.85 20.67
C SER A 77 -1.52 24.77 19.45
N GLN A 78 -1.60 24.25 18.21
CA GLN A 78 -1.84 25.12 17.06
C GLN A 78 -3.34 25.40 16.92
N PRO A 79 -3.83 26.62 17.26
CA PRO A 79 -5.16 27.02 16.85
C PRO A 79 -5.23 26.95 15.32
N PRO A 80 -6.40 26.64 14.74
CA PRO A 80 -6.56 26.75 13.30
C PRO A 80 -6.24 28.20 12.94
N THR A 81 -5.12 28.43 12.25
CA THR A 81 -4.84 29.71 11.61
C THR A 81 -5.85 29.81 10.49
N SER A 82 -7.06 30.28 10.84
CA SER A 82 -8.06 30.72 9.90
C SER A 82 -7.38 31.75 9.02
N ALA A 83 -7.21 31.39 7.75
CA ALA A 83 -6.74 32.30 6.71
C ALA A 83 -7.56 33.59 6.78
N PRO A 84 -6.95 34.78 6.65
CA PRO A 84 -7.72 36.02 6.60
C PRO A 84 -8.57 35.97 5.34
N GLN A 85 -9.90 35.89 5.52
CA GLN A 85 -10.87 36.20 4.48
C GLN A 85 -10.81 37.70 4.18
N SER A 86 -9.75 38.09 3.48
CA SER A 86 -9.70 39.35 2.76
C SER A 86 -10.43 39.14 1.44
N ASN A 87 -11.42 40.01 1.20
CA ASN A 87 -11.97 40.35 -0.11
C ASN A 87 -13.31 39.69 -0.51
N LEU A 88 -14.42 40.23 0.03
CA LEU A 88 -15.62 40.46 -0.81
C LEU A 88 -16.59 41.52 -0.23
N GLN A 89 -16.08 42.64 0.29
CA GLN A 89 -16.94 43.79 0.67
C GLN A 89 -16.56 45.02 -0.14
N ASN A 90 -16.72 44.97 -1.47
CA ASN A 90 -16.85 46.20 -2.24
C ASN A 90 -17.65 45.99 -3.54
N ARG A 91 -18.97 45.83 -3.41
CA ARG A 91 -19.92 46.16 -4.47
C ARG A 91 -20.97 47.15 -3.96
N ARG A 92 -20.57 48.43 -4.04
CA ARG A 92 -21.34 49.57 -4.57
C ARG A 92 -22.75 49.80 -3.99
N SER A 93 -22.86 50.83 -3.14
CA SER A 93 -24.00 51.76 -3.16
C SER A 93 -23.88 52.72 -4.34
#